data_AF-A0A4Q7P054-F1
#
_entry.id   AF-A0A4Q7P054-F1
#
_cell.length_a   1.000
_cell.length_b   1.000
_cell.length_c   1.000
_cell.angle_alpha   90.00
_cell.angle_beta   90.00
_cell.angle_gamma   90.00
#
_symmetry.space_group_name_H-M   'P 1'
#
loop_
_entity.id
_entity.type
_entity.pdbx_description
1 polymer ?
#
loop_
_entity_poly.entity_id
_entity_poly.type
_entity_poly.pdbx_seq_one_letter_code
_entity_poly.pdbx_strand_id
1 'polypeptide(L)'
;MKTPENANEKFAEFIAKKKFYAENYYPGVADEKMRPIFTQKINRVASDFKSVAESENPTDKKYQEKIKIGLSRFADVYMELDTEDRERVCLYFEELMAIVGLESSNGQLSQFMYGFDPNSMD
;
A
#
# COMPACT_ATOMS: atom_id res chain seq x y z
N MET A 1 -17.15 -4.96 8.21
CA MET A 1 -17.16 -3.89 7.19
C MET A 1 -18.03 -4.33 6.01
N LYS A 2 -18.60 -3.38 5.25
CA LYS A 2 -19.27 -3.70 3.98
C LYS A 2 -18.36 -3.27 2.84
N THR A 3 -17.76 -4.24 2.15
CA THR A 3 -16.99 -3.99 0.93
C THR A 3 -17.90 -3.33 -0.12
N PRO A 4 -17.50 -2.22 -0.77
CA PRO A 4 -18.27 -1.63 -1.86
C PRO A 4 -18.45 -2.58 -3.05
N GLU A 5 -19.60 -2.53 -3.72
CA GLU A 5 -19.93 -3.43 -4.84
C GLU A 5 -18.93 -3.35 -6.01
N ASN A 6 -18.33 -2.17 -6.22
CA ASN A 6 -17.33 -1.93 -7.26
C ASN A 6 -15.88 -2.09 -6.79
N ALA A 7 -15.63 -2.63 -5.58
CA ALA A 7 -14.28 -2.77 -5.06
C ALA A 7 -13.38 -3.63 -5.98
N ASN A 8 -13.93 -4.68 -6.58
CA ASN A 8 -13.19 -5.57 -7.48
C ASN A 8 -12.71 -4.88 -8.76
N GLU A 9 -13.55 -4.00 -9.33
CA GLU A 9 -13.17 -3.18 -10.49
C GLU A 9 -12.07 -2.18 -10.11
N LYS A 10 -12.24 -1.47 -8.99
CA LYS A 10 -11.22 -0.54 -8.48
C LYS A 10 -9.88 -1.20 -8.17
N PHE A 11 -9.86 -2.44 -7.66
CA PHE A 11 -8.60 -3.17 -7.49
C PHE A 11 -7.95 -3.51 -8.83
N ALA A 12 -8.73 -3.87 -9.85
CA ALA A 12 -8.21 -4.13 -11.18
C ALA A 12 -7.61 -2.86 -11.81
N GLU A 13 -8.31 -1.73 -11.70
CA GLU A 13 -7.83 -0.40 -12.11
C GLU A 13 -6.54 -0.03 -11.37
N PHE A 14 -6.54 -0.18 -10.04
CA PHE A 14 -5.36 0.07 -9.23
C PHE A 14 -4.18 -0.76 -9.69
N ILE A 15 -4.34 -2.08 -9.91
CA ILE A 15 -3.25 -2.97 -10.32
C ILE A 15 -2.72 -2.59 -11.72
N ALA A 16 -3.62 -2.24 -12.65
CA ALA A 16 -3.27 -1.87 -14.03
C ALA A 16 -2.62 -0.47 -14.14
N LYS A 17 -2.87 0.43 -13.19
CA LYS A 17 -2.29 1.78 -13.13
C LYS A 17 -0.75 1.73 -13.17
N LYS A 18 -0.16 2.61 -13.98
CA LYS A 18 1.27 2.90 -13.96
C LYS A 18 1.64 3.51 -12.60
N LYS A 19 2.63 2.94 -11.92
CA LYS A 19 3.03 3.39 -10.58
C LYS A 19 4.44 3.94 -10.58
N PHE A 20 4.69 4.85 -9.64
CA PHE A 20 6.03 5.40 -9.41
C PHE A 20 6.60 6.16 -10.62
N TYR A 21 5.73 6.69 -11.48
CA TYR A 21 6.07 7.66 -12.54
C TYR A 21 5.83 9.08 -12.04
N ALA A 22 6.51 10.03 -12.68
CA ALA A 22 6.30 11.46 -12.44
C ALA A 22 4.82 11.83 -12.67
N GLU A 23 4.22 12.49 -11.68
CA GLU A 23 2.83 12.95 -11.75
C GLU A 23 2.58 14.00 -10.66
N ASN A 24 1.93 15.11 -11.03
CA ASN A 24 1.71 16.26 -10.17
C ASN A 24 3.04 16.76 -9.56
N TYR A 25 3.19 16.68 -8.24
CA TYR A 25 4.38 17.12 -7.51
C TYR A 25 5.38 16.00 -7.22
N TYR A 26 5.04 14.74 -7.52
CA TYR A 26 5.94 13.61 -7.32
C TYR A 26 6.81 13.42 -8.57
N PRO A 27 8.15 13.47 -8.45
CA PRO A 27 9.06 13.43 -9.61
C PRO A 27 9.20 12.03 -10.23
N GLY A 28 8.69 10.98 -9.56
CA GLY A 28 8.94 9.61 -9.97
C GLY A 28 10.19 9.04 -9.30
N VAL A 29 10.27 7.71 -9.22
CA VAL A 29 11.43 7.02 -8.65
C VAL A 29 12.68 7.38 -9.45
N ALA A 30 13.73 7.80 -8.74
CA ALA A 30 15.01 8.18 -9.31
C ALA A 30 15.77 7.00 -9.92
N ASP A 31 15.88 5.86 -9.22
CA ASP A 31 16.44 4.63 -9.80
C ASP A 31 15.34 3.82 -10.52
N GLU A 32 15.34 3.91 -11.84
CA GLU A 32 14.37 3.21 -12.68
C GLU A 32 14.34 1.68 -12.46
N LYS A 33 15.44 1.08 -11.97
CA LYS A 33 15.50 -0.36 -11.66
C LYS A 33 14.63 -0.72 -10.45
N MET A 34 14.39 0.22 -9.54
CA MET A 34 13.56 0.02 -8.36
C MET A 34 12.06 0.13 -8.67
N ARG A 35 11.68 0.89 -9.70
CA ARG A 35 10.29 1.06 -10.14
C ARG A 35 9.51 -0.26 -10.30
N PRO A 36 9.99 -1.29 -11.04
CA PRO A 36 9.27 -2.56 -11.15
C PRO A 36 9.17 -3.30 -9.81
N ILE A 37 10.18 -3.17 -8.93
CA ILE A 37 10.21 -3.80 -7.61
C ILE A 37 9.14 -3.18 -6.70
N PHE A 38 9.10 -1.85 -6.61
CA PHE A 38 8.09 -1.15 -5.80
C PHE A 38 6.68 -1.38 -6.34
N THR A 39 6.52 -1.34 -7.67
CA THR A 39 5.23 -1.62 -8.34
C THR A 39 4.73 -3.04 -8.02
N GLN A 40 5.61 -4.04 -8.07
CA GLN A 40 5.26 -5.42 -7.72
C GLN A 40 4.83 -5.53 -6.26
N LYS A 41 5.58 -4.92 -5.33
CA LYS A 41 5.30 -4.96 -3.89
C LYS A 41 3.93 -4.34 -3.58
N ILE A 42 3.60 -3.16 -4.11
CA ILE A 42 2.30 -2.51 -3.87
C ILE A 42 1.14 -3.23 -4.58
N ASN A 43 1.34 -3.78 -5.78
CA ASN A 43 0.32 -4.60 -6.45
C ASN A 43 -0.02 -5.87 -5.65
N ARG A 44 0.96 -6.43 -4.92
CA ARG A 44 0.71 -7.55 -4.01
C ARG A 44 -0.15 -7.14 -2.82
N VAL A 45 0.01 -5.91 -2.31
CA VAL A 45 -0.89 -5.37 -1.27
C VAL A 45 -2.31 -5.24 -1.79
N ALA A 46 -2.51 -4.74 -3.01
CA ALA A 46 -3.83 -4.67 -3.64
C ALA A 46 -4.49 -6.06 -3.75
N SER A 47 -3.71 -7.08 -4.12
CA SER A 47 -4.18 -8.46 -4.18
C SER A 47 -4.55 -9.01 -2.80
N ASP A 48 -3.77 -8.67 -1.77
CA ASP A 48 -4.09 -9.05 -0.39
C ASP A 48 -5.38 -8.39 0.12
N PHE A 49 -5.57 -7.09 -0.16
CA PHE A 49 -6.79 -6.36 0.16
C PHE A 49 -7.99 -6.99 -0.55
N LYS A 50 -7.85 -7.27 -1.84
CA LYS A 50 -8.87 -7.96 -2.63
C LYS A 50 -9.25 -9.31 -2.01
N SER A 51 -8.28 -10.10 -1.55
CA SER A 51 -8.55 -11.39 -0.89
C SER A 51 -9.38 -11.25 0.40
N VAL A 52 -9.18 -10.16 1.15
CA VAL A 52 -9.99 -9.87 2.34
C VAL A 52 -11.40 -9.42 1.92
N ALA A 53 -11.49 -8.58 0.91
CA ALA A 53 -12.73 -8.06 0.36
C ALA A 53 -13.66 -9.16 -0.18
N GLU A 54 -13.08 -10.21 -0.77
CA GLU A 54 -13.77 -11.40 -1.29
C GLU A 54 -14.01 -12.49 -0.23
N SER A 55 -13.50 -12.33 0.99
CA SER A 55 -13.73 -13.29 2.08
C SER A 55 -15.15 -13.17 2.66
N GLU A 56 -15.63 -14.22 3.33
CA GLU A 56 -16.98 -14.26 3.92
C GLU A 56 -17.23 -13.15 4.97
N ASN A 57 -16.18 -12.68 5.65
CA ASN A 57 -16.31 -11.71 6.74
C ASN A 57 -15.14 -10.69 6.74
N PRO A 58 -15.19 -9.65 5.88
CA PRO A 58 -14.20 -8.58 5.86
C PRO A 58 -14.32 -7.69 7.11
N THR A 59 -13.19 -7.45 7.78
CA THR A 59 -13.10 -6.62 8.99
C THR A 59 -11.90 -5.70 8.94
N ASP A 60 -11.96 -4.59 9.66
CA ASP A 60 -10.91 -3.56 9.72
C ASP A 60 -9.59 -4.19 10.15
N LYS A 61 -9.66 -5.05 11.17
CA LYS A 61 -8.51 -5.80 11.67
C LYS A 61 -7.84 -6.65 10.58
N LYS A 62 -8.60 -7.31 9.70
CA LYS A 62 -8.02 -8.11 8.61
C LYS A 62 -7.29 -7.23 7.60
N TYR A 63 -7.82 -6.05 7.27
CA TYR A 63 -7.13 -5.11 6.39
C TYR A 63 -5.93 -4.46 7.06
N GLN A 64 -6.02 -4.10 8.34
CA GLN A 64 -4.90 -3.59 9.13
C GLN A 64 -3.73 -4.59 9.18
N GLU A 65 -4.03 -5.89 9.28
CA GLU A 65 -3.01 -6.93 9.16
C GLU A 65 -2.39 -6.98 7.74
N LYS A 66 -3.18 -6.77 6.69
CA LYS A 66 -2.65 -6.65 5.32
C LYS A 66 -1.82 -5.39 5.12
N ILE A 67 -2.12 -4.30 5.82
CA ILE A 67 -1.26 -3.10 5.85
C ILE A 67 0.09 -3.45 6.47
N LYS A 68 0.10 -4.08 7.66
CA LYS A 68 1.33 -4.53 8.34
C LYS A 68 2.21 -5.40 7.44
N ILE A 69 1.62 -6.45 6.87
CA ILE A 69 2.30 -7.38 5.95
C ILE A 69 2.74 -6.66 4.67
N GLY A 70 1.94 -5.71 4.18
CA GLY A 70 2.26 -4.92 2.99
C GLY A 70 3.48 -4.03 3.19
N LEU A 71 3.52 -3.30 4.29
CA LEU A 71 4.63 -2.40 4.63
C LEU A 71 5.92 -3.17 4.88
N SER A 72 5.85 -4.33 5.56
CA SER A 72 7.05 -5.16 5.80
C SER A 72 7.69 -5.69 4.51
N ARG A 73 6.95 -5.78 3.40
CA ARG A 73 7.53 -6.12 2.09
C ARG A 73 8.44 -5.05 1.54
N PHE A 74 8.41 -3.82 2.05
CA PHE A 74 9.33 -2.76 1.64
C PHE A 74 10.58 -2.70 2.53
N ALA A 75 10.66 -3.50 3.60
CA ALA A 75 11.77 -3.46 4.56
C ALA A 75 13.15 -3.70 3.91
N ASP A 76 13.23 -4.62 2.95
CA ASP A 76 14.44 -4.98 2.20
C ASP A 76 14.91 -3.88 1.23
N VAL A 77 14.04 -2.94 0.90
CA VAL A 77 14.30 -1.85 -0.06
C VAL A 77 14.03 -0.47 0.54
N TYR A 78 13.85 -0.39 1.87
CA TYR A 78 13.43 0.83 2.54
C TYR A 78 14.44 1.97 2.40
N MET A 79 15.73 1.62 2.35
CA MET A 79 16.82 2.58 2.12
C MET A 79 16.86 3.13 0.70
N GLU A 80 16.22 2.44 -0.26
CA GLU A 80 16.10 2.87 -1.66
C GLU A 80 14.87 3.77 -1.89
N LEU A 81 13.98 3.87 -0.89
CA LEU A 81 12.88 4.82 -0.91
C LEU A 81 13.35 6.13 -0.28
N ASP A 82 13.43 7.19 -1.07
CA ASP A 82 13.56 8.54 -0.51
C ASP A 82 12.24 8.98 0.17
N THR A 83 12.23 10.20 0.70
CA THR A 83 11.05 10.74 1.39
C THR A 83 9.81 10.77 0.48
N GLU A 84 9.96 11.20 -0.77
CA GLU A 84 8.84 11.35 -1.71
C GLU A 84 8.33 9.99 -2.17
N ASP A 85 9.22 9.00 -2.33
CA ASP A 85 8.85 7.61 -2.61
C ASP A 85 8.08 6.97 -1.45
N ARG A 86 8.47 7.23 -0.19
CA ARG A 86 7.73 6.76 0.99
C ARG A 86 6.34 7.38 1.06
N GLU A 87 6.23 8.69 0.83
CA GLU A 87 4.94 9.37 0.72
C GLU A 87 4.08 8.73 -0.37
N ARG A 88 4.67 8.46 -1.53
CA ARG A 88 3.95 7.82 -2.64
C ARG A 88 3.48 6.41 -2.30
N VAL A 89 4.26 5.63 -1.57
CA VAL A 89 3.82 4.33 -1.03
C VAL A 89 2.63 4.53 -0.10
N CYS A 90 2.70 5.45 0.87
CA CYS A 90 1.60 5.75 1.78
C CYS A 90 0.31 6.14 1.04
N LEU A 91 0.39 7.03 0.04
CA LEU A 91 -0.75 7.42 -0.80
C LEU A 91 -1.38 6.23 -1.52
N TYR A 92 -0.59 5.26 -1.96
CA TYR A 92 -1.14 4.03 -2.54
C TYR A 92 -1.86 3.15 -1.51
N PHE A 93 -1.38 3.06 -0.27
CA PHE A 93 -2.12 2.39 0.80
C PHE A 93 -3.42 3.12 1.13
N GLU A 94 -3.42 4.46 1.15
CA GLU A 94 -4.63 5.26 1.35
C GLU A 94 -5.65 5.06 0.20
N GLU A 95 -5.19 4.98 -1.05
CA GLU A 95 -6.03 4.62 -2.20
C GLU A 95 -6.68 3.25 -1.99
N LEU A 96 -5.91 2.24 -1.57
CA LEU A 96 -6.43 0.89 -1.26
C LEU A 96 -7.41 0.88 -0.07
N MET A 97 -7.14 1.68 0.96
CA MET A 97 -8.03 1.87 2.10
C MET A 97 -9.36 2.47 1.66
N ALA A 98 -9.33 3.48 0.79
CA ALA A 98 -10.52 4.11 0.24
C ALA A 98 -11.36 3.15 -0.62
N ILE A 99 -10.74 2.21 -1.34
CA ILE A 99 -11.46 1.17 -2.11
C ILE A 99 -12.36 0.33 -1.20
N VAL A 100 -11.91 0.04 0.02
CA VAL A 100 -12.62 -0.85 0.97
C VAL A 100 -13.35 -0.12 2.08
N GLY A 101 -13.27 1.22 2.12
CA GLY A 101 -13.86 2.06 3.14
C GLY A 101 -13.17 1.95 4.51
N LEU A 102 -11.88 1.61 4.55
CA LEU A 102 -11.10 1.58 5.79
C LEU A 102 -10.67 3.01 6.16
N GLU A 103 -11.16 3.53 7.29
CA GLU A 103 -10.94 4.93 7.69
C GLU A 103 -9.54 5.19 8.27
N SER A 104 -8.88 4.17 8.81
CA SER A 104 -7.61 4.33 9.52
C SER A 104 -6.66 3.15 9.33
N SER A 105 -5.38 3.46 9.22
CA SER A 105 -4.29 2.48 9.20
C SER A 105 -3.79 2.11 10.60
N ASN A 106 -4.39 2.63 11.68
CA ASN A 106 -3.86 2.56 13.05
C ASN A 106 -2.42 3.08 13.19
N GLY A 107 -2.08 4.20 12.53
CA GLY A 107 -0.76 4.81 12.62
C GLY A 107 0.37 4.08 11.87
N GLN A 108 0.10 2.91 11.28
CA GLN A 108 1.10 2.12 10.55
C GLN A 108 1.75 2.87 9.38
N LEU A 109 0.99 3.68 8.62
CA LEU A 109 1.54 4.49 7.54
C LEU A 109 2.45 5.61 8.07
N SER A 110 2.06 6.27 9.16
CA SER A 110 2.91 7.28 9.80
C SER A 110 4.20 6.68 10.35
N GLN A 111 4.14 5.49 10.96
CA GLN A 111 5.34 4.76 11.42
C GLN A 111 6.26 4.41 10.24
N PHE A 112 5.70 3.90 9.14
CA PHE A 112 6.47 3.62 7.93
C PHE A 112 7.13 4.87 7.35
N MET A 113 6.46 6.03 7.38
CA MET A 113 7.00 7.27 6.84
C MET A 113 8.25 7.76 7.58
N TYR A 114 8.22 7.75 8.92
CA TYR A 114 9.26 8.36 9.75
C TYR A 114 10.38 7.41 10.18
N GLY A 115 10.25 6.12 9.91
CA GLY A 115 11.25 5.14 10.28
C GLY A 115 10.58 3.82 10.61
N PHE A 116 10.53 2.95 9.61
CA PHE A 116 10.27 1.53 9.82
C PHE A 116 11.34 0.95 10.76
N ASP A 117 11.02 0.80 12.04
CA ASP A 117 11.79 -0.04 12.95
C ASP A 117 11.16 -1.43 12.97
N PRO A 118 11.74 -2.44 12.28
CA PRO A 118 11.23 -3.81 12.30
C PRO A 118 11.22 -4.43 13.71
N ASN A 119 11.98 -3.86 14.65
CA ASN A 119 12.03 -4.29 16.05
C ASN A 119 11.08 -3.48 16.96
N SER A 120 10.39 -2.46 16.45
CA SER A 120 9.38 -1.71 17.22
C SER A 120 8.02 -2.42 17.30
N MET A 121 7.90 -3.59 16.67
CA MET A 121 6.70 -4.44 16.71
C MET A 121 6.82 -5.52 17.79
N ASP A 122 6.89 -5.10 19.06
CA ASP A 122 6.58 -5.94 20.21
C ASP A 122 5.10 -5.81 20.62
#